data_AF-A0A4Y2BT50-F1
#
_entry.id   AF-A0A4Y2BT50-F1
#
_cell.length_a   1.000
_cell.length_b   1.000
_cell.length_c   1.000
_cell.angle_alpha   90.00
_cell.angle_beta   90.00
_cell.angle_gamma   90.00
#
_symmetry.space_group_name_H-M   'P 1'
#
loop_
_entity.id
_entity.type
_entity.pdbx_description
1 polymer ?
#
loop_
_entity_poly.entity_id
_entity_poly.type
_entity_poly.pdbx_seq_one_letter_code
_entity_poly.pdbx_strand_id
1 'polypeptide(L)'
;MSSEVMFNITMIRTVSYEKFMANPKHKDRLISILMNKFSVNMTYKKADEDADCLIVKSIALAPTHSSVVVISEDIELFVILIGICTFDNVYFLKLEKGKSLKRYFLLTQF
;
A
#
# COMPACT_ATOMS: atom_id res chain seq x y z
N MET A 1 14.85 -14.73 -19.15
CA MET A 1 15.30 -13.60 -18.32
C MET A 1 14.70 -12.31 -18.88
N SER A 2 14.03 -11.50 -18.07
CA SER A 2 13.51 -10.19 -18.50
C SER A 2 14.66 -9.17 -18.49
N SER A 3 14.81 -8.41 -19.58
CA SER A 3 15.83 -7.36 -19.69
C SER A 3 15.60 -6.28 -18.62
N GLU A 4 16.68 -5.78 -18.04
CA GLU A 4 16.61 -4.63 -17.11
C GLU A 4 16.26 -3.36 -17.89
N VAL A 5 15.22 -2.65 -17.44
CA VAL A 5 14.74 -1.41 -18.04
C VAL A 5 15.00 -0.25 -17.07
N MET A 6 15.69 0.78 -17.54
CA MET A 6 15.83 2.04 -16.81
C MET A 6 14.52 2.84 -16.95
N PHE A 7 13.76 3.01 -15.86
CA PHE A 7 12.50 3.78 -15.86
C PHE A 7 12.44 4.85 -14.75
N ASN A 8 11.55 5.82 -14.92
CA ASN A 8 11.18 6.80 -13.90
C ASN A 8 9.65 6.94 -13.80
N ILE A 9 9.16 7.80 -12.90
CA ILE A 9 7.71 7.95 -12.67
C ILE A 9 6.96 8.67 -13.81
N THR A 10 7.66 9.30 -14.75
CA THR A 10 7.04 10.02 -15.89
C THR A 10 6.92 9.15 -17.15
N MET A 11 7.56 7.99 -17.17
CA MET A 11 7.49 7.07 -18.31
C MET A 11 6.18 6.29 -18.35
N ILE A 12 5.65 6.08 -19.55
CA ILE A 12 4.48 5.24 -19.80
C ILE A 12 4.93 3.77 -19.89
N ARG A 13 4.28 2.88 -19.13
CA ARG A 13 4.57 1.44 -19.16
C ARG A 13 4.14 0.85 -20.50
N THR A 14 5.10 0.31 -21.27
CA THR A 14 4.87 -0.32 -22.58
C THR A 14 4.58 -1.82 -22.52
N VAL A 15 4.75 -2.45 -21.35
CA VAL A 15 4.49 -3.87 -21.09
C VAL A 15 3.34 -4.06 -20.08
N SER A 16 2.84 -5.29 -19.91
CA SER A 16 1.83 -5.58 -18.88
C SER A 16 2.39 -5.39 -17.47
N TYR A 17 1.49 -5.24 -16.48
CA TYR A 17 1.89 -5.14 -15.07
C TYR A 17 2.64 -6.39 -14.62
N GLU A 18 2.12 -7.59 -14.90
CA GLU A 18 2.76 -8.83 -14.42
C GLU A 18 4.15 -8.99 -15.04
N LYS A 19 4.28 -8.72 -16.34
CA LYS A 19 5.58 -8.81 -17.03
C LYS A 19 6.59 -7.79 -16.50
N PHE A 20 6.15 -6.59 -16.18
CA PHE A 20 7.01 -5.55 -15.60
C PHE A 20 7.48 -5.94 -14.18
N MET A 21 6.54 -6.40 -13.35
CA MET A 21 6.79 -6.79 -11.97
C MET A 21 7.48 -8.13 -11.82
N ALA A 22 7.49 -9.00 -12.83
CA ALA A 22 8.20 -10.28 -12.78
C ALA A 22 9.73 -10.12 -12.61
N ASN A 23 10.30 -8.96 -12.91
CA ASN A 23 11.72 -8.68 -12.73
C ASN A 23 11.99 -8.08 -11.32
N PRO A 24 12.73 -8.78 -10.45
CA PRO A 24 13.05 -8.28 -9.10
C PRO A 24 13.74 -6.91 -9.09
N LYS A 25 14.65 -6.65 -10.06
CA LYS A 25 15.33 -5.35 -10.16
C LYS A 25 14.35 -4.21 -10.47
N HIS A 26 13.31 -4.48 -11.25
CA HIS A 26 12.26 -3.47 -11.48
C HIS A 26 11.45 -3.21 -10.21
N LYS A 27 11.17 -4.24 -9.40
CA LYS A 27 10.51 -4.06 -8.11
C LYS A 27 11.35 -3.18 -7.18
N ASP A 28 12.62 -3.49 -7.01
CA ASP A 28 13.51 -2.72 -6.11
C ASP A 28 13.69 -1.27 -6.57
N ARG A 29 13.85 -1.04 -7.87
CA ARG A 29 13.91 0.31 -8.44
C ARG A 29 12.61 1.08 -8.26
N LEU A 30 11.46 0.43 -8.44
CA LEU A 30 10.17 1.08 -8.24
C LEU A 30 10.02 1.52 -6.78
N ILE A 31 10.38 0.63 -5.85
CA ILE A 31 10.38 0.92 -4.41
C ILE A 31 11.30 2.11 -4.09
N SER A 32 12.52 2.14 -4.62
CA SER A 32 13.45 3.26 -4.36
C SER A 32 12.95 4.60 -4.91
N ILE A 33 12.33 4.61 -6.09
CA ILE A 33 11.70 5.81 -6.67
C ILE A 33 10.57 6.31 -5.77
N LEU A 34 9.71 5.40 -5.29
CA LEU A 34 8.61 5.75 -4.39
C LEU A 34 9.12 6.26 -3.05
N MET A 35 10.09 5.58 -2.45
CA MET A 35 10.73 6.01 -1.21
C MET A 35 11.29 7.42 -1.33
N ASN A 36 12.05 7.71 -2.40
CA ASN A 36 12.60 9.04 -2.62
C ASN A 36 11.51 10.12 -2.83
N LYS A 37 10.36 9.74 -3.40
CA LYS A 37 9.26 10.68 -3.65
C LYS A 37 8.50 11.04 -2.37
N PHE A 38 8.38 10.11 -1.42
CA PHE A 38 7.60 10.29 -0.19
C PHE A 38 8.44 10.56 1.06
N SER A 39 9.76 10.36 1.00
CA SER A 39 10.68 10.49 2.15
C SER A 39 10.69 11.86 2.82
N VAL A 40 10.26 12.91 2.13
CA VAL A 40 10.26 14.28 2.66
C VAL A 40 9.25 14.46 3.80
N ASN A 41 8.10 13.78 3.74
CA ASN A 41 6.97 14.00 4.67
C ASN A 41 6.46 12.72 5.34
N MET A 42 6.97 11.56 4.94
CA MET A 42 6.48 10.26 5.41
C MET A 42 7.64 9.34 5.77
N THR A 43 7.44 8.57 6.82
CA THR A 43 8.28 7.40 7.11
C THR A 43 7.78 6.23 6.28
N TYR A 44 8.68 5.32 5.92
CA TYR A 44 8.33 4.09 5.20
C TYR A 44 8.94 2.88 5.89
N LYS A 45 8.30 1.73 5.70
CA LYS A 45 8.85 0.41 6.02
C LYS A 45 8.66 -0.49 4.80
N LYS A 46 9.73 -1.16 4.36
CA LYS A 46 9.66 -2.17 3.30
C LYS A 46 9.32 -3.52 3.95
N ALA A 47 8.35 -4.24 3.39
CA ALA A 47 8.11 -5.62 3.76
C ALA A 47 9.16 -6.53 3.14
N ASP A 48 9.66 -7.48 3.92
CA ASP A 48 10.59 -8.51 3.42
C ASP A 48 9.85 -9.52 2.52
N GLU A 49 8.58 -9.80 2.84
CA GLU A 49 7.72 -10.73 2.10
C GLU A 49 6.39 -10.06 1.74
N ASP A 50 5.52 -9.90 2.73
CA ASP A 50 4.14 -9.42 2.55
C ASP A 50 3.89 -8.14 3.36
N ALA A 51 3.27 -7.16 2.69
CA ALA A 51 2.90 -5.88 3.27
C ALA A 51 1.78 -6.03 4.29
N ASP A 52 0.87 -6.99 4.13
CA ASP A 52 -0.28 -7.16 5.03
C ASP A 52 0.18 -7.49 6.45
N CYS A 53 1.18 -8.37 6.59
CA CYS A 53 1.80 -8.69 7.87
C CYS A 53 2.38 -7.45 8.56
N LEU A 54 3.01 -6.55 7.81
CA LEU A 54 3.52 -5.29 8.38
C LEU A 54 2.39 -4.34 8.78
N ILE A 55 1.34 -4.22 7.97
CA ILE A 55 0.19 -3.37 8.26
C ILE A 55 -0.50 -3.86 9.54
N VAL A 56 -0.76 -5.16 9.65
CA VAL A 56 -1.35 -5.78 10.85
C VAL A 56 -0.50 -5.53 12.09
N LYS A 57 0.82 -5.73 12.01
CA LYS A 57 1.74 -5.43 13.12
C LYS A 57 1.73 -3.95 13.50
N SER A 58 1.61 -3.05 12.52
CA SER A 58 1.51 -1.61 12.76
C SER A 58 0.21 -1.21 13.46
N ILE A 59 -0.89 -1.95 13.26
CA ILE A 59 -2.17 -1.71 13.95
C ILE A 59 -2.08 -2.00 15.45
N ALA A 60 -1.14 -2.84 15.90
CA ALA A 60 -0.89 -3.02 17.33
C ALA A 60 -0.45 -1.72 18.04
N LEU A 61 -0.03 -0.70 17.29
CA LEU A 61 0.29 0.65 17.80
C LEU A 61 -0.94 1.56 17.89
N ALA A 62 -2.12 1.11 17.46
CA ALA A 62 -3.34 1.91 17.50
C ALA A 62 -3.65 2.54 18.87
N PRO A 63 -3.42 1.88 20.02
CA PRO A 63 -3.63 2.49 21.33
C PRO A 63 -2.76 3.72 21.62
N THR A 64 -1.64 3.89 20.89
CA THR A 64 -0.73 5.04 21.06
C THR A 64 -1.10 6.25 20.19
N HIS A 65 -2.16 6.13 19.37
CA HIS A 65 -2.60 7.16 18.45
C HIS A 65 -4.07 7.50 18.69
N SER A 66 -4.47 8.74 18.43
CA SER A 66 -5.88 9.14 18.52
C SER A 66 -6.75 8.44 17.47
N SER A 67 -6.19 8.19 16.29
CA SER A 67 -6.83 7.47 15.19
C SER A 67 -5.78 6.86 14.27
N VAL A 68 -6.08 5.70 13.70
CA VAL A 68 -5.28 5.03 12.67
C VAL A 68 -6.14 4.82 11.43
N VAL A 69 -5.63 5.21 10.27
CA VAL A 69 -6.31 5.00 8.98
C VAL A 69 -5.46 4.11 8.10
N VAL A 70 -6.01 2.95 7.72
CA VAL A 70 -5.43 2.03 6.74
C VAL A 70 -6.00 2.37 5.37
N ILE A 71 -5.15 2.72 4.41
CA ILE A 71 -5.58 3.08 3.05
C ILE A 71 -5.14 1.97 2.10
N SER A 72 -6.08 1.26 1.49
CA SER A 72 -5.77 0.18 0.55
C SER A 72 -6.91 -0.07 -0.45
N GLU A 73 -6.58 -0.64 -1.62
CA GLU A 73 -7.57 -1.23 -2.54
C GLU A 73 -7.84 -2.71 -2.19
N ASP A 74 -6.98 -3.30 -1.35
CA ASP A 74 -6.95 -4.73 -1.07
C ASP A 74 -8.11 -5.17 -0.18
N ILE A 75 -8.95 -6.06 -0.72
CA ILE A 75 -10.12 -6.60 -0.03
C ILE A 75 -9.71 -7.72 0.92
N GLU A 76 -8.67 -8.48 0.60
CA GLU A 76 -8.17 -9.56 1.46
C GLU A 76 -7.62 -8.96 2.76
N LEU A 77 -6.86 -7.86 2.66
CA LEU A 77 -6.44 -7.08 3.83
C LEU A 77 -7.64 -6.58 4.65
N PHE A 78 -8.69 -6.06 4.01
CA PHE A 78 -9.88 -5.61 4.72
C PHE A 78 -10.55 -6.73 5.52
N VAL A 79 -10.69 -7.92 4.93
CA VAL A 79 -11.26 -9.10 5.60
C VAL A 79 -10.37 -9.53 6.78
N ILE A 80 -9.05 -9.51 6.62
CA ILE A 80 -8.10 -9.79 7.71
C ILE A 80 -8.32 -8.82 8.86
N LEU A 81 -8.46 -7.52 8.59
CA LEU A 81 -8.69 -6.51 9.62
C LEU A 81 -10.01 -6.69 10.37
N ILE A 82 -11.10 -7.06 9.68
CA ILE A 82 -12.36 -7.40 10.36
C ILE A 82 -12.18 -8.56 11.34
N GLY A 83 -11.37 -9.56 11.00
CA GLY A 83 -11.19 -10.74 11.83
C GLY A 83 -10.32 -10.52 13.07
N ILE A 84 -9.40 -9.54 13.04
CA ILE A 84 -8.35 -9.41 14.07
C ILE A 84 -8.34 -8.05 14.79
N CYS A 85 -8.92 -7.01 14.20
CA CYS A 85 -8.87 -5.68 14.76
C CYS A 85 -9.96 -5.53 15.83
N THR A 86 -9.55 -5.21 17.05
CA THR A 86 -10.44 -4.96 18.19
C THR A 86 -10.35 -3.52 18.67
N PHE A 87 -9.90 -2.62 17.79
CA PHE A 87 -9.59 -1.23 18.14
C PHE A 87 -10.60 -0.29 17.49
N ASP A 88 -11.37 0.38 18.34
CA ASP A 88 -12.42 1.33 17.96
C ASP A 88 -11.90 2.57 17.20
N ASN A 89 -10.59 2.84 17.27
CA ASN A 89 -9.92 3.99 16.64
C ASN A 89 -9.20 3.63 15.33
N VAL A 90 -9.42 2.43 14.78
CA VAL A 90 -8.84 1.99 13.51
C VAL A 90 -9.89 2.02 12.41
N TYR A 91 -9.51 2.61 11.29
CA TYR A 91 -10.39 2.92 10.18
C TYR A 91 -9.82 2.42 8.87
N PHE A 92 -10.62 1.77 8.02
CA PHE A 92 -10.19 1.35 6.69
C PHE A 92 -10.79 2.26 5.61
N LEU A 93 -9.91 2.83 4.80
CA LEU A 93 -10.25 3.67 3.66
C LEU A 93 -9.98 2.90 2.36
N LYS A 94 -11.05 2.42 1.74
CA LYS A 94 -10.96 1.75 0.44
C LYS A 94 -10.78 2.76 -0.69
N LEU A 95 -9.80 2.51 -1.55
CA LEU A 95 -9.65 3.24 -2.82
C LEU A 95 -10.36 2.47 -3.94
N GLU A 96 -11.15 3.15 -4.78
CA GLU A 96 -11.75 2.57 -5.99
C GLU A 96 -11.06 3.09 -7.25
N LYS A 97 -10.87 2.21 -8.25
CA LYS A 97 -10.35 2.58 -9.57
C LYS A 97 -11.47 3.15 -10.45
N GLY A 98 -11.46 4.47 -10.70
CA GLY A 98 -12.45 5.12 -11.58
C GLY A 98 -12.15 6.60 -11.92
N LYS A 99 -12.71 7.08 -13.05
CA LYS A 99 -12.58 8.46 -13.53
C LYS A 99 -13.34 9.43 -12.62
N SER A 100 -12.61 10.41 -12.07
CA SER A 100 -13.12 11.68 -11.52
C SER A 100 -14.29 11.57 -10.53
N LEU A 101 -14.07 10.88 -9.42
CA LEU A 101 -14.45 11.32 -8.07
C LEU A 101 -13.74 10.35 -7.13
N LYS A 102 -12.82 10.83 -6.28
CA LYS A 102 -12.33 10.00 -5.17
C LYS A 102 -13.52 9.76 -4.25
N ARG A 103 -14.27 8.68 -4.50
CA ARG A 103 -15.31 8.21 -3.59
C ARG A 103 -14.56 7.59 -2.42
N TYR A 104 -14.33 8.42 -1.40
CA TYR A 104 -13.86 7.97 -0.12
C TYR A 104 -15.03 7.28 0.56
N PHE A 105 -15.02 5.95 0.62
CA PHE A 105 -15.94 5.22 1.48
C PHE A 105 -15.29 5.13 2.88
N LEU A 106 -15.93 5.82 3.82
CA LEU A 106 -15.73 5.76 5.28
C LEU A 106 -17.03 5.10 5.81
N LEU A 107 -17.10 4.24 6.82
CA LEU A 107 -16.14 3.76 7.79
C LEU A 107 -16.84 2.58 8.50
N THR A 108 -16.35 1.35 8.41
CA THR A 108 -16.70 0.35 9.45
C THR A 108 -15.72 0.54 10.58
N GLN A 109 -16.22 1.03 11.72
CA GLN A 109 -15.56 0.79 12.99
C GLN A 109 -15.48 -0.74 13.14
N PHE A 110 -14.28 -1.25 13.39
CA PHE A 110 -14.07 -2.69 13.60
C PHE A 110 -14.59 -3.12 14.96
#